data_AF-A0A545UCQ0-F1
#
_entry.id   AF-A0A545UCQ0-F1
#
_cell.length_a   1.000
_cell.length_b   1.000
_cell.length_c   1.000
_cell.angle_alpha   90.00
_cell.angle_beta   90.00
_cell.angle_gamma   90.00
#
_symmetry.space_group_name_H-M   'P 1'
#
loop_
_entity.id
_entity.type
_entity.pdbx_description
1 polymer ?
#
loop_
_entity_poly.entity_id
_entity_poly.type
_entity_poly.pdbx_seq_one_letter_code
_entity_poly.pdbx_strand_id
1 'polypeptide(L)'
;MKTTDTLISVDEARAALESLEDTHRKAILFFRPPLWLNLLAASMFGMLTMSYALMSHDNNWVLGLDLSLAGFLLSVAFMFYSYRLLGIKMKIVPASLSGKIFQAVQAVIYSAIIFGARELYLDGMAWTPYVAAVLNAGTFGYLIHHYPTGELVSKEGVK
;
A
#
# COMPACT_ATOMS: atom_id res chain seq x y z
N MET A 1 -44.32 -32.70 -6.59
CA MET A 1 -42.89 -32.50 -6.26
C MET A 1 -42.79 -31.12 -5.61
N LYS A 2 -42.77 -31.04 -4.28
CA LYS A 2 -42.70 -29.76 -3.56
C LYS A 2 -41.25 -29.28 -3.62
N THR A 3 -41.01 -28.18 -4.31
CA THR A 3 -39.78 -27.39 -4.19
C THR A 3 -39.72 -26.88 -2.76
N THR A 4 -38.93 -27.57 -1.93
CA THR A 4 -38.52 -27.05 -0.63
C THR A 4 -37.64 -25.86 -0.91
N ASP A 5 -38.21 -24.66 -0.85
CA ASP A 5 -37.44 -23.43 -0.73
C ASP A 5 -36.52 -23.61 0.47
N THR A 6 -35.24 -23.83 0.21
CA THR A 6 -34.19 -23.87 1.23
C THR A 6 -34.06 -22.45 1.76
N LEU A 7 -34.95 -22.10 2.69
CA LEU A 7 -34.82 -20.94 3.57
C LEU A 7 -33.59 -21.19 4.43
N ILE A 8 -32.42 -20.85 3.89
CA ILE A 8 -31.17 -20.80 4.66
C ILE A 8 -31.47 -19.94 5.89
N SER A 9 -31.28 -20.51 7.08
CA SER A 9 -31.48 -19.76 8.32
C SER A 9 -30.55 -18.54 8.30
N VAL A 10 -31.03 -17.38 8.76
CA VAL A 10 -30.21 -16.17 8.86
C VAL A 10 -28.91 -16.45 9.62
N ASP A 11 -28.95 -17.37 10.59
CA ASP A 11 -27.79 -17.80 11.37
C ASP A 11 -26.81 -18.65 10.55
N GLU A 12 -27.31 -19.54 9.68
CA GLU A 12 -26.48 -20.33 8.77
C GLU A 12 -25.84 -19.44 7.69
N ALA A 13 -26.57 -18.45 7.19
CA ALA A 13 -26.04 -17.46 6.25
C ALA A 13 -24.95 -16.59 6.91
N ARG A 14 -25.14 -16.17 8.16
CA ARG A 14 -24.12 -15.42 8.93
C ARG A 14 -22.88 -16.27 9.19
N ALA A 15 -23.05 -17.52 9.63
CA ALA A 15 -21.93 -18.43 9.87
C ALA A 15 -21.13 -18.72 8.59
N ALA A 16 -21.83 -18.88 7.45
CA ALA A 16 -21.19 -19.02 6.15
C ALA A 16 -20.41 -17.76 5.76
N LEU A 17 -20.99 -16.56 5.92
CA LEU A 17 -20.31 -15.29 5.67
C LEU A 17 -19.06 -15.12 6.53
N GLU A 18 -19.16 -15.39 7.83
CA GLU A 18 -18.02 -15.31 8.75
C GLU A 18 -16.92 -16.29 8.34
N SER A 19 -17.26 -17.53 7.98
CA SER A 19 -16.28 -18.51 7.50
C SER A 19 -15.60 -18.09 6.20
N LEU A 20 -16.31 -17.41 5.30
CA LEU A 20 -15.78 -16.88 4.05
C LEU A 20 -14.84 -15.70 4.30
N GLU A 21 -15.23 -14.77 5.17
CA GLU A 21 -14.39 -13.63 5.58
C GLU A 21 -13.11 -14.11 6.23
N ASP A 22 -13.19 -15.11 7.11
CA ASP A 22 -12.05 -15.64 7.84
C ASP A 22 -11.09 -16.41 6.91
N THR A 23 -11.66 -17.15 5.94
CA THR A 23 -10.89 -17.80 4.86
C THR A 23 -10.21 -16.78 3.96
N HIS A 24 -10.94 -15.74 3.53
CA HIS A 24 -10.40 -14.65 2.73
C HIS A 24 -9.25 -13.93 3.45
N ARG A 25 -9.42 -13.67 4.74
CA ARG A 25 -8.38 -13.05 5.58
C ARG A 25 -7.14 -13.93 5.69
N LYS A 26 -7.30 -15.24 5.96
CA LYS A 26 -6.18 -16.19 6.01
C LYS A 26 -5.46 -16.29 4.67
N ALA A 27 -6.19 -16.27 3.56
CA ALA A 27 -5.61 -16.23 2.22
C ALA A 27 -4.79 -14.96 1.99
N ILE A 28 -5.31 -13.77 2.36
CA ILE A 28 -4.55 -12.52 2.25
C ILE A 28 -3.26 -12.58 3.06
N LEU A 29 -3.32 -13.09 4.30
CA LEU A 29 -2.15 -13.24 5.16
C LEU A 29 -1.10 -14.19 4.57
N PHE A 30 -1.56 -15.32 4.02
CA PHE A 30 -0.70 -16.34 3.41
C PHE A 30 -0.01 -15.82 2.14
N PHE A 31 -0.71 -15.05 1.32
CA PHE A 31 -0.19 -14.47 0.10
C PHE A 31 0.41 -13.08 0.29
N ARG A 32 0.76 -12.67 1.51
CA ARG A 32 1.46 -11.40 1.72
C ARG A 32 2.75 -11.36 0.91
N PRO A 33 3.13 -10.19 0.37
CA PRO A 33 4.42 -10.06 -0.30
C PRO A 33 5.54 -10.32 0.72
N PRO A 34 6.65 -10.93 0.29
CA PRO A 34 7.73 -11.24 1.20
C PRO A 34 8.31 -9.96 1.82
N LEU A 35 8.69 -10.03 3.10
CA LEU A 35 9.14 -8.85 3.87
C LEU A 35 10.28 -8.09 3.21
N TRP A 36 11.24 -8.80 2.60
CA TRP A 36 12.37 -8.17 1.91
C TRP A 36 11.92 -7.29 0.73
N LEU A 37 10.85 -7.69 0.02
CA LEU A 37 10.33 -6.96 -1.12
C LEU A 37 9.57 -5.72 -0.68
N ASN A 38 8.84 -5.80 0.42
CA ASN A 38 8.20 -4.64 1.05
C ASN A 38 9.24 -3.64 1.54
N LEU A 39 10.32 -4.11 2.18
CA LEU A 39 11.42 -3.27 2.63
C LEU A 39 12.14 -2.61 1.45
N LEU A 40 12.36 -3.34 0.36
CA LEU A 40 12.95 -2.79 -0.86
C LEU A 40 12.06 -1.69 -1.45
N ALA A 41 10.77 -1.96 -1.66
CA ALA A 41 9.83 -0.96 -2.17
C ALA A 41 9.73 0.28 -1.26
N ALA A 42 9.66 0.08 0.05
CA ALA A 42 9.65 1.17 1.03
C ALA A 42 10.93 2.01 0.98
N SER A 43 12.09 1.37 0.90
CA SER A 43 13.39 2.05 0.83
C SER A 43 13.52 2.84 -0.47
N MET A 44 13.07 2.29 -1.60
CA MET A 44 13.03 3.00 -2.88
C MET A 44 12.08 4.19 -2.84
N PHE A 45 10.93 4.07 -2.18
CA PHE A 45 9.98 5.18 -2.01
C PHE A 45 10.53 6.31 -1.12
N GLY A 46 11.25 5.96 -0.05
CA GLY A 46 11.99 6.94 0.77
C GLY A 46 13.10 7.63 -0.02
N MET A 47 13.89 6.87 -0.79
CA MET A 47 14.94 7.41 -1.65
C MET A 47 14.38 8.35 -2.73
N LEU A 48 13.20 8.04 -3.28
CA LEU A 48 12.50 8.91 -4.22
C LEU A 48 12.12 10.25 -3.57
N THR A 49 11.57 10.19 -2.35
CA THR A 49 11.22 11.39 -1.56
C THR A 49 12.45 12.26 -1.31
N MET A 50 13.54 11.65 -0.83
CA MET A 50 14.81 12.32 -0.57
C MET A 50 15.40 12.95 -1.83
N SER A 51 15.46 12.17 -2.92
CA SER A 51 16.07 12.60 -4.18
C SER A 51 15.32 13.77 -4.80
N TYR A 52 13.99 13.75 -4.73
CA TYR A 52 13.16 14.87 -5.18
C TYR A 52 13.39 16.14 -4.35
N ALA A 53 13.42 16.01 -3.02
CA ALA A 53 13.60 17.16 -2.13
C ALA A 53 15.00 17.79 -2.26
N LEU A 54 16.04 16.96 -2.47
CA LEU A 54 17.41 17.42 -2.68
C LEU A 54 17.69 17.92 -4.10
N MET A 55 16.83 17.63 -5.08
CA MET A 55 17.05 18.00 -6.48
C MET A 55 17.17 19.52 -6.65
N SER A 56 18.39 19.98 -6.95
CA SER A 56 18.72 21.38 -7.26
C SER A 56 19.40 21.47 -8.63
N HIS A 57 19.40 22.66 -9.24
CA HIS A 57 19.94 22.87 -10.59
C HIS A 57 21.41 22.43 -10.78
N ASP A 58 22.20 22.40 -9.70
CA ASP A 58 23.64 22.06 -9.76
C ASP A 58 23.98 20.63 -9.33
N ASN A 59 23.00 19.77 -9.04
CA ASN A 59 23.28 18.44 -8.51
C ASN A 59 22.65 17.30 -9.32
N ASN A 60 23.29 16.13 -9.25
CA ASN A 60 22.86 14.93 -9.96
C ASN A 60 21.79 14.11 -9.19
N TRP A 61 21.08 14.71 -8.22
CA TRP A 61 20.02 13.99 -7.50
C TRP A 61 18.83 13.61 -8.41
N VAL A 62 18.75 14.17 -9.61
CA VAL A 62 17.89 13.67 -10.71
C VAL A 62 18.13 12.17 -10.96
N LEU A 63 19.39 11.71 -10.99
CA LEU A 63 19.71 10.29 -11.16
C LEU A 63 19.21 9.45 -9.98
N GLY A 64 19.29 9.99 -8.76
CA GLY A 64 18.74 9.35 -7.57
C GLY A 64 17.22 9.19 -7.67
N LEU A 65 16.53 10.20 -8.20
CA LEU A 65 15.09 10.15 -8.46
C LEU A 65 14.75 9.12 -9.53
N ASP A 66 15.44 9.11 -10.66
CA ASP A 66 15.18 8.17 -11.75
C ASP A 66 15.44 6.71 -11.32
N LEU A 67 16.56 6.47 -10.62
CA LEU A 67 16.93 5.14 -10.14
C LEU A 67 15.95 4.62 -9.07
N SER A 68 15.55 5.49 -8.14
CA SER A 68 14.59 5.13 -7.09
C SER A 68 13.19 4.91 -7.64
N LEU A 69 12.75 5.71 -8.62
CA LEU A 69 11.49 5.50 -9.33
C LEU A 69 11.50 4.17 -10.09
N ALA A 70 12.55 3.90 -10.86
CA ALA A 70 12.69 2.63 -11.58
C ALA A 70 12.72 1.44 -10.61
N GLY A 71 13.48 1.52 -9.52
CA GLY A 71 13.57 0.48 -8.49
C GLY A 71 12.24 0.24 -7.77
N PHE A 72 11.50 1.32 -7.47
CA PHE A 72 10.17 1.23 -6.88
C PHE A 72 9.18 0.54 -7.83
N LEU A 73 9.12 0.98 -9.08
CA LEU A 73 8.23 0.40 -10.09
C LEU A 73 8.56 -1.07 -10.37
N LEU A 74 9.85 -1.43 -10.43
CA LEU A 74 10.29 -2.82 -10.57
C LEU A 74 9.89 -3.67 -9.36
N SER A 75 10.03 -3.14 -8.14
CA SER A 75 9.63 -3.85 -6.91
C SER A 75 8.14 -4.12 -6.91
N VAL A 76 7.33 -3.10 -7.23
CA VAL A 76 5.87 -3.20 -7.33
C VAL A 76 5.46 -4.15 -8.46
N ALA A 77 6.10 -4.08 -9.63
CA ALA A 77 5.84 -4.99 -10.74
C ALA A 77 6.17 -6.45 -10.37
N PHE A 78 7.26 -6.67 -9.64
CA PHE A 78 7.65 -7.99 -9.15
C PHE A 78 6.66 -8.54 -8.11
N MET A 79 6.11 -7.68 -7.25
CA MET A 79 4.99 -8.05 -6.36
C MET A 79 3.79 -8.52 -7.19
N PHE A 80 3.34 -7.72 -8.16
CA PHE A 80 2.20 -8.08 -9.03
C PHE A 80 2.45 -9.38 -9.80
N TYR A 81 3.66 -9.57 -10.31
CA TYR A 81 4.04 -10.78 -11.02
C TYR A 81 4.00 -12.01 -10.11
N SER A 82 4.47 -11.88 -8.87
CA SER A 82 4.39 -12.95 -7.86
C SER A 82 2.95 -13.33 -7.57
N TYR A 83 2.04 -12.35 -7.41
CA TYR A 83 0.61 -12.62 -7.26
C TYR A 83 -0.01 -13.31 -8.47
N ARG A 84 0.38 -12.90 -9.67
CA ARG A 84 -0.07 -13.53 -10.92
C ARG A 84 0.36 -14.99 -11.01
N LEU A 85 1.59 -15.32 -10.62
CA LEU A 85 2.09 -16.70 -10.55
C LEU A 85 1.30 -17.57 -9.57
N LEU A 86 0.77 -16.97 -8.51
CA LEU A 86 -0.08 -17.62 -7.51
C LEU A 86 -1.55 -17.73 -7.95
N GLY A 87 -1.90 -17.30 -9.17
CA GLY A 87 -3.26 -17.31 -9.69
C GLY A 87 -4.17 -16.22 -9.11
N ILE A 88 -3.61 -15.26 -8.37
CA ILE A 88 -4.36 -14.21 -7.69
C ILE A 88 -4.43 -12.98 -8.60
N LYS A 89 -5.65 -12.61 -9.01
CA LYS A 89 -5.89 -11.40 -9.80
C LYS A 89 -5.93 -10.19 -8.87
N MET A 90 -4.78 -9.57 -8.64
CA MET A 90 -4.70 -8.31 -7.90
C MET A 90 -5.49 -7.21 -8.61
N LYS A 91 -6.35 -6.51 -7.86
CA LYS A 91 -6.93 -5.24 -8.29
C LYS A 91 -6.05 -4.13 -7.76
N ILE A 92 -5.55 -3.27 -8.66
CA ILE A 92 -4.68 -2.13 -8.32
C ILE A 92 -5.44 -1.13 -7.43
N VAL A 93 -6.73 -0.96 -7.70
CA VAL A 93 -7.62 -0.08 -6.94
C VAL A 93 -8.53 -0.94 -6.07
N PRO A 94 -8.65 -0.65 -4.77
CA PRO A 94 -9.54 -1.37 -3.87
C PRO A 94 -10.98 -1.28 -4.37
N ALA A 95 -11.73 -2.37 -4.20
CA ALA A 95 -13.10 -2.41 -4.68
C ALA A 95 -14.02 -1.52 -3.84
N SER A 96 -13.76 -1.44 -2.53
CA SER A 96 -14.55 -0.68 -1.57
C SER A 96 -14.31 0.84 -1.66
N LEU A 97 -15.36 1.61 -1.42
CA LEU A 97 -15.27 3.08 -1.34
C LEU A 97 -14.31 3.52 -0.23
N SER A 98 -14.37 2.86 0.93
CA SER A 98 -13.47 3.12 2.07
C SER A 98 -12.00 2.87 1.71
N GLY A 99 -11.69 1.82 0.95
CA GLY A 99 -10.34 1.57 0.46
C GLY A 99 -9.86 2.65 -0.52
N LYS A 100 -10.74 3.13 -1.41
CA LYS A 100 -10.40 4.22 -2.34
C LYS A 100 -10.09 5.52 -1.60
N ILE A 101 -10.92 5.88 -0.63
CA ILE A 101 -10.70 7.04 0.24
C ILE A 101 -9.39 6.88 1.00
N PHE A 102 -9.13 5.70 1.56
CA PHE A 102 -7.90 5.41 2.28
C PHE A 102 -6.64 5.61 1.43
N GLN A 103 -6.63 5.12 0.18
CA GLN A 103 -5.52 5.36 -0.74
C GLN A 103 -5.41 6.82 -1.17
N ALA A 104 -6.52 7.51 -1.40
CA ALA A 104 -6.51 8.92 -1.75
C ALA A 104 -5.91 9.79 -0.62
N VAL A 105 -6.30 9.52 0.63
CA VAL A 105 -5.75 10.21 1.81
C VAL A 105 -4.24 9.95 1.93
N GLN A 106 -3.79 8.71 1.74
CA GLN A 106 -2.36 8.38 1.73
C GLN A 106 -1.60 9.15 0.65
N ALA A 107 -2.13 9.20 -0.58
CA ALA A 107 -1.52 9.94 -1.67
C ALA A 107 -1.35 11.42 -1.32
N VAL A 108 -2.38 12.04 -0.74
CA VAL A 108 -2.33 13.44 -0.28
C VAL A 108 -1.26 13.63 0.81
N ILE A 109 -1.19 12.74 1.80
CA ILE A 109 -0.20 12.80 2.88
C ILE A 109 1.21 12.66 2.31
N TYR A 110 1.47 11.67 1.45
CA TYR A 110 2.79 11.47 0.85
C TYR A 110 3.20 12.63 -0.03
N SER A 111 2.31 13.16 -0.86
CA SER A 111 2.57 14.35 -1.64
C SER A 111 2.91 15.55 -0.76
N ALA A 112 2.14 15.79 0.31
CA ALA A 112 2.41 16.88 1.24
C ALA A 112 3.79 16.74 1.91
N ILE A 113 4.20 15.52 2.29
CA ILE A 113 5.53 15.26 2.83
C ILE A 113 6.62 15.52 1.78
N ILE A 114 6.45 15.04 0.54
CA ILE A 114 7.43 15.22 -0.54
C ILE A 114 7.65 16.68 -0.88
N PHE A 115 6.57 17.43 -1.13
CA PHE A 115 6.66 18.85 -1.49
C PHE A 115 7.08 19.69 -0.29
N GLY A 116 6.51 19.44 0.89
CA GLY A 116 6.88 20.15 2.11
C GLY A 116 8.35 19.99 2.47
N ALA A 117 8.92 18.78 2.33
CA ALA A 117 10.34 18.56 2.57
C ALA A 117 11.24 19.35 1.62
N ARG A 118 10.82 19.55 0.37
CA ARG A 118 11.55 20.36 -0.60
C ARG A 118 11.55 21.83 -0.19
N GLU A 119 10.38 22.39 0.13
CA GLU A 119 10.27 23.80 0.55
C GLU A 119 11.12 24.07 1.80
N LEU A 120 11.02 23.20 2.82
CA LEU A 120 11.80 23.36 4.04
C LEU A 120 13.31 23.22 3.79
N TYR A 121 13.72 22.36 2.86
CA TYR A 121 15.11 22.24 2.45
C TYR A 121 15.61 23.52 1.75
N LEU A 122 14.80 24.11 0.87
CA LEU A 122 15.11 25.38 0.20
C LEU A 122 15.18 26.55 1.18
N ASP A 123 14.41 26.52 2.28
CA ASP A 123 14.50 27.46 3.41
C ASP A 123 15.75 27.25 4.29
N GLY A 124 16.61 26.29 3.95
CA GLY A 124 17.89 26.03 4.62
C GLY A 124 17.85 24.92 5.66
N MET A 125 16.72 24.25 5.87
CA MET A 125 16.63 23.11 6.79
C MET A 125 17.13 21.82 6.13
N ALA A 126 18.46 21.67 6.09
CA ALA A 126 19.14 20.56 5.42
C ALA A 126 18.72 19.16 5.89
N TRP A 127 18.22 19.00 7.12
CA TRP A 127 17.83 17.70 7.68
C TRP A 127 16.47 17.19 7.18
N THR A 128 15.64 18.06 6.60
CA THR A 128 14.24 17.77 6.29
C THR A 128 14.03 16.69 5.23
N PRO A 129 14.83 16.57 4.15
CA PRO A 129 14.69 15.48 3.17
C PRO A 129 14.91 14.10 3.78
N TYR A 130 15.83 13.99 4.74
CA TYR A 130 16.15 12.72 5.41
C TYR A 130 15.00 12.25 6.30
N VAL A 131 14.42 13.16 7.08
CA VAL A 131 13.27 12.85 7.94
C VAL A 131 12.05 12.51 7.09
N ALA A 132 11.80 13.27 6.02
CA ALA A 132 10.71 12.98 5.09
C ALA A 132 10.86 11.61 4.41
N ALA A 133 12.08 11.22 4.05
CA ALA A 133 12.38 9.90 3.49
C ALA A 133 12.08 8.77 4.47
N VAL A 134 12.50 8.90 5.72
CA VAL A 134 12.23 7.91 6.77
C VAL A 134 10.74 7.82 7.07
N LEU A 135 10.04 8.96 7.12
CA LEU A 135 8.59 8.98 7.32
C LEU A 135 7.88 8.25 6.18
N ASN A 136 8.10 8.65 4.92
CA ASN A 136 7.46 8.03 3.77
C ASN A 136 7.81 6.55 3.62
N ALA A 137 9.08 6.17 3.79
CA ALA A 137 9.49 4.77 3.76
C ALA A 137 8.84 3.96 4.89
N GLY A 138 8.86 4.48 6.12
CA GLY A 138 8.33 3.82 7.30
C GLY A 138 6.82 3.63 7.21
N THR A 139 6.07 4.68 6.87
CA THR A 139 4.62 4.62 6.71
C THR A 139 4.23 3.74 5.53
N PHE A 140 4.91 3.84 4.38
CA PHE A 140 4.63 3.00 3.23
C PHE A 140 4.90 1.52 3.53
N GLY A 141 6.06 1.22 4.14
CA GLY A 141 6.44 -0.13 4.55
C GLY A 141 5.48 -0.74 5.58
N TYR A 142 5.04 0.07 6.55
CA TYR A 142 4.03 -0.35 7.53
C TYR A 142 2.69 -0.68 6.85
N LEU A 143 2.21 0.22 5.97
CA LEU A 143 0.91 0.09 5.33
C LEU A 143 0.88 -1.06 4.32
N ILE A 144 1.92 -1.25 3.51
CA ILE A 144 1.97 -2.37 2.55
C ILE A 144 2.05 -3.73 3.27
N HIS A 145 2.63 -3.78 4.47
CA HIS A 145 2.69 -4.99 5.28
C HIS A 145 1.35 -5.32 5.97
N HIS A 146 0.69 -4.31 6.55
CA HIS A 146 -0.55 -4.52 7.30
C HIS A 146 -1.80 -4.54 6.41
N TYR A 147 -1.81 -3.73 5.35
CA TYR A 147 -2.91 -3.53 4.42
C TYR A 147 -2.48 -3.80 2.96
N PRO A 148 -2.04 -5.02 2.62
CA PRO A 148 -1.50 -5.36 1.30
C PRO A 148 -2.52 -5.19 0.17
N THR A 149 -3.82 -5.29 0.46
CA THR A 149 -4.91 -5.10 -0.52
C THR A 149 -5.43 -3.67 -0.59
N GLY A 150 -5.00 -2.79 0.33
CA GLY A 150 -5.55 -1.43 0.47
C GLY A 150 -7.02 -1.41 0.91
N GLU A 151 -7.61 -2.55 1.26
CA GLU A 151 -8.96 -2.62 1.80
C GLU A 151 -8.94 -2.48 3.32
N LEU A 152 -9.71 -1.52 3.81
CA LEU A 152 -10.06 -1.45 5.22
C LEU A 152 -11.18 -2.48 5.44
N VAL A 153 -10.86 -3.62 6.05
CA VAL A 153 -11.89 -4.57 6.50
C VAL A 153 -12.70 -3.84 7.57
N SER A 154 -13.93 -3.45 7.24
CA SER A 154 -14.85 -2.89 8.21
C SER A 154 -15.12 -3.96 9.26
N LYS A 155 -14.89 -3.64 10.54
CA LYS A 155 -15.33 -4.48 11.67
C LYS A 155 -16.84 -4.34 11.93
N GLU A 156 -17.59 -3.69 11.05
CA GLU A 156 -19.04 -3.49 11.18
C GLU A 156 -19.80 -4.72 10.69
N GLY A 157 -19.58 -5.84 11.37
CA GLY A 157 -20.44 -7.03 11.34
C GLY A 157 -20.86 -7.50 12.73
N VAL A 158 -20.33 -6.86 13.79
CA VAL A 158 -20.70 -7.14 15.19
C VAL A 158 -21.53 -5.98 15.74
N LYS A 159 -22.81 -5.93 15.33
CA LYS A 159 -23.90 -5.34 16.11
C LYS A 159 -25.18 -6.13 15.88
#